data_AF-A0A952C5W1-F1
#
_entry.id   AF-A0A952C5W1-F1
#
_cell.length_a   1.000
_cell.length_b   1.000
_cell.length_c   1.000
_cell.angle_alpha   90.00
_cell.angle_beta   90.00
_cell.angle_gamma   90.00
#
_symmetry.space_group_name_H-M   'P 1'
#
loop_
_entity.id
_entity.type
_entity.pdbx_description
1 polymer ?
#
loop_
_entity_poly.entity_id
_entity_poly.type
_entity_poly.pdbx_seq_one_letter_code
_entity_poly.pdbx_strand_id
1 'polypeptide(L)'
;NATTIHFVHRWFAFAVLAIAAVLVTLIYRSKHSHAIRYGAFALGLLIGVQIGLGMSVIWMHVPLTLALLHQLTAVLLFLVALFLVHRLRAA
;
A
#
# COMPACT_ATOMS: atom_id res chain seq x y z
N ASN A 1 6.33 -1.10 24.76
CA ASN A 1 7.28 -0.06 24.29
C ASN A 1 6.86 0.36 22.87
N ALA A 2 6.44 1.62 22.66
CA ALA A 2 5.94 2.11 21.37
C ALA A 2 7.00 2.05 20.26
N THR A 3 8.26 2.35 20.59
CA THR A 3 9.37 2.31 19.63
C THR A 3 9.58 0.91 19.04
N THR A 4 9.40 -0.13 19.86
CA THR A 4 9.46 -1.52 19.40
C THR A 4 8.35 -1.84 18.39
N ILE A 5 7.13 -1.35 18.62
CA ILE A 5 6.00 -1.55 17.71
C ILE A 5 6.29 -0.88 16.35
N HIS A 6 6.76 0.37 16.37
CA HIS A 6 7.13 1.08 15.14
C HIS A 6 8.30 0.40 14.41
N PHE A 7 9.26 -0.17 15.14
CA PHE A 7 10.36 -0.94 14.55
C PHE A 7 9.85 -2.19 13.83
N VAL A 8 9.01 -3.00 14.50
CA VAL A 8 8.41 -4.20 13.92
C VAL A 8 7.51 -3.86 12.73
N HIS A 9 6.75 -2.76 12.79
CA HIS A 9 5.89 -2.31 11.70
C HIS A 9 6.66 -2.07 10.39
N ARG A 10 7.90 -1.56 10.45
CA ARG A 10 8.73 -1.33 9.25
C ARG A 10 9.01 -2.64 8.50
N TRP A 11 9.23 -3.74 9.22
CA TRP A 11 9.44 -5.05 8.60
C TRP A 11 8.21 -5.54 7.84
N PHE A 12 7.01 -5.32 8.38
CA PHE A 12 5.77 -5.61 7.67
C PHE A 12 5.59 -4.72 6.42
N ALA A 13 6.00 -3.45 6.48
CA ALA A 13 5.95 -2.56 5.32
C ALA A 13 6.80 -3.09 4.15
N PHE A 14 8.00 -3.62 4.42
CA PHE A 14 8.83 -4.24 3.39
C PHE A 14 8.21 -5.51 2.80
N ALA A 15 7.61 -6.36 3.64
CA ALA A 15 6.90 -7.56 3.18
C ALA A 15 5.71 -7.20 2.28
N VAL A 16 4.89 -6.23 2.69
CA VAL A 16 3.74 -5.74 1.90
C VAL A 16 4.20 -5.13 0.58
N LEU A 17 5.28 -4.33 0.59
CA LEU A 17 5.85 -3.76 -0.63
C LEU A 17 6.29 -4.85 -1.62
N ALA A 18 7.00 -5.88 -1.15
CA ALA A 18 7.42 -6.99 -2.00
C ALA A 18 6.24 -7.76 -2.59
N ILE A 19 5.25 -8.12 -1.76
CA ILE A 19 4.05 -8.84 -2.20
C ILE A 19 3.27 -8.00 -3.22
N ALA A 20 3.08 -6.72 -2.96
CA ALA A 20 2.36 -5.85 -3.87
C ALA A 20 3.10 -5.63 -5.19
N ALA A 21 4.43 -5.50 -5.18
CA ALA A 21 5.23 -5.40 -6.40
C ALA A 21 5.09 -6.67 -7.27
N VAL A 22 5.11 -7.85 -6.64
CA VAL A 22 4.85 -9.12 -7.32
C VAL A 22 3.43 -9.15 -7.88
N LEU A 23 2.41 -8.82 -7.08
CA LEU A 23 1.01 -8.80 -7.50
C LEU A 23 0.78 -7.88 -8.71
N VAL A 24 1.30 -6.64 -8.65
CA VAL A 24 1.21 -5.68 -9.74
C VAL A 24 1.88 -6.23 -10.99
N THR A 25 3.10 -6.76 -10.87
CA THR A 25 3.84 -7.36 -12.00
C THR A 25 3.05 -8.51 -12.63
N LEU A 26 2.51 -9.42 -11.83
CA LEU A 26 1.70 -10.55 -12.32
C LEU A 26 0.45 -10.08 -13.05
N ILE A 27 -0.26 -9.08 -12.52
CA ILE A 27 -1.46 -8.52 -13.17
C ILE A 27 -1.11 -7.91 -14.53
N TYR A 28 0.00 -7.18 -14.63
CA TYR A 28 0.40 -6.53 -15.88
C TYR A 28 0.93 -7.50 -16.94
N ARG A 29 1.45 -8.67 -16.53
CA ARG A 29 1.90 -9.75 -17.43
C ARG A 29 0.75 -10.63 -17.93
N SER A 30 -0.40 -10.59 -17.27
CA SER A 30 -1.60 -11.37 -17.61
C SER A 30 -2.61 -10.57 -18.42
N LYS A 31 -3.51 -11.27 -19.13
CA LYS A 31 -4.60 -10.65 -19.92
C LYS A 31 -5.83 -10.38 -19.07
N HIS A 32 -5.70 -9.57 -18.01
CA HIS A 32 -6.84 -9.16 -17.19
C HIS A 32 -7.58 -7.94 -17.76
N SER A 33 -8.83 -7.77 -17.33
CA SER A 33 -9.66 -6.62 -17.69
C SER A 33 -9.01 -5.27 -17.31
N HIS A 34 -9.37 -4.21 -18.02
CA HIS A 34 -8.88 -2.86 -17.73
C HIS A 34 -9.13 -2.44 -16.27
N ALA A 35 -10.26 -2.81 -15.68
CA ALA A 35 -10.57 -2.52 -14.28
C ALA A 35 -9.53 -3.09 -13.30
N ILE A 36 -9.08 -4.33 -13.53
CA ILE A 36 -8.05 -4.97 -12.69
C ILE A 36 -6.70 -4.27 -12.87
N ARG A 37 -6.34 -3.90 -14.10
CA ARG A 37 -5.08 -3.18 -14.38
C ARG A 37 -5.06 -1.78 -13.77
N TYR A 38 -6.18 -1.05 -13.82
CA TYR A 38 -6.31 0.24 -13.13
C TYR A 38 -6.25 0.09 -11.61
N GLY A 39 -6.85 -0.96 -11.05
CA GLY A 39 -6.70 -1.29 -9.63
C GLY A 39 -5.24 -1.55 -9.24
N ALA A 40 -4.50 -2.29 -10.07
CA ALA A 40 -3.07 -2.57 -9.83
C ALA A 40 -2.21 -1.29 -9.93
N PHE A 41 -2.52 -0.41 -10.89
CA PHE A 41 -1.88 0.91 -10.97
C PHE A 41 -2.13 1.74 -9.70
N ALA A 42 -3.39 1.83 -9.28
CA ALA A 42 -3.78 2.57 -8.08
C ALA A 42 -3.10 2.00 -6.82
N LEU A 43 -2.99 0.67 -6.72
CA LEU A 43 -2.27 0.02 -5.63
C LEU A 43 -0.80 0.45 -5.59
N GLY A 44 -0.11 0.42 -6.74
CA GLY A 44 1.28 0.85 -6.85
C GLY A 44 1.48 2.33 -6.46
N LEU A 45 0.60 3.22 -6.95
CA LEU A 45 0.65 4.64 -6.62
C LEU A 45 0.43 4.88 -5.12
N LEU A 46 -0.59 4.27 -4.53
CA LEU A 46 -0.91 4.41 -3.10
C LEU A 46 0.21 3.88 -2.21
N ILE A 47 0.91 2.81 -2.61
CA ILE A 47 2.10 2.33 -1.89
C ILE A 47 3.21 3.38 -1.90
N GLY A 48 3.48 4.01 -3.03
CA GLY A 48 4.46 5.09 -3.13
C GLY A 48 4.12 6.25 -2.19
N VAL A 49 2.85 6.70 -2.19
CA VAL A 49 2.35 7.75 -1.29
C VAL A 49 2.47 7.30 0.17
N GLN A 50 2.07 6.07 0.50
CA GLN A 50 2.11 5.53 1.85
C GLN A 50 3.53 5.55 2.43
N ILE A 51 4.51 5.11 1.64
CA ILE A 51 5.93 5.09 2.03
C ILE A 51 6.45 6.52 2.21
N GLY A 52 6.18 7.41 1.25
CA GLY A 52 6.60 8.82 1.34
C GLY A 52 6.05 9.52 2.57
N LEU A 53 4.76 9.34 2.87
CA LEU A 53 4.15 9.86 4.09
C LEU A 53 4.75 9.21 5.36
N GLY A 54 4.97 7.90 5.35
CA GLY A 54 5.56 7.18 6.49
C GLY A 54 6.97 7.64 6.84
N MET A 55 7.80 7.90 5.83
CA MET A 55 9.13 8.51 6.01
C MET A 55 9.02 9.95 6.53
N SER A 56 8.11 10.74 5.97
CA SER A 56 7.89 12.13 6.37
C SER A 56 7.42 12.26 7.83
N VAL A 57 6.58 11.34 8.30
CA VAL A 57 6.16 11.26 9.72
C VAL A 57 7.37 11.13 10.64
N ILE A 58 8.39 10.36 10.27
CA ILE A 58 9.60 10.19 11.10
C ILE A 58 10.48 11.43 11.02
N TRP A 59 10.79 11.91 9.81
CA TRP A 59 11.69 13.06 9.61
C TRP A 59 11.17 14.34 10.25
N MET A 60 9.85 14.51 10.31
CA MET A 60 9.21 15.71 10.86
C MET A 60 8.77 15.55 12.32
N HIS A 61 9.27 14.54 13.04
CA HIS A 61 8.96 14.31 14.46
C HIS A 61 7.47 14.08 14.76
N VAL A 62 6.81 13.26 13.94
CA VAL A 62 5.43 12.77 14.11
C VAL A 62 4.38 13.90 14.13
N PRO A 63 4.32 14.77 13.11
CA PRO A 63 3.28 15.79 13.04
C PRO A 63 1.92 15.12 12.78
N LEU A 64 0.90 15.52 13.55
CA LEU A 64 -0.42 14.88 13.55
C LEU A 64 -1.03 14.80 12.14
N THR A 65 -0.95 15.87 11.35
CA THR A 65 -1.52 15.92 10.00
C THR A 65 -0.90 14.86 9.07
N LEU A 66 0.42 14.67 9.09
CA LEU A 66 1.06 13.65 8.25
C LEU A 66 0.74 12.24 8.75
N ALA A 67 0.65 12.05 10.07
CA ALA A 67 0.26 10.77 10.65
C ALA A 67 -1.17 10.38 10.25
N LEU A 68 -2.11 11.34 10.23
CA LEU A 68 -3.49 11.13 9.77
C LEU A 68 -3.56 10.85 8.27
N LEU A 69 -2.80 11.60 7.45
CA LEU A 69 -2.71 11.34 6.01
C LEU A 69 -2.15 9.94 5.72
N HIS A 70 -1.11 9.52 6.44
CA HIS A 70 -0.55 8.18 6.33
C HIS A 70 -1.58 7.10 6.71
N GLN A 71 -2.39 7.33 7.74
CA GLN A 71 -3.46 6.41 8.12
C GLN A 71 -4.57 6.35 7.06
N LEU A 72 -4.98 7.51 6.52
CA LEU A 72 -5.97 7.57 5.44
C LEU A 72 -5.50 6.81 4.19
N THR A 73 -4.26 7.04 3.76
CA THR A 73 -3.68 6.34 2.61
C THR A 73 -3.58 4.83 2.87
N ALA A 74 -3.34 4.37 4.10
CA ALA A 74 -3.37 2.96 4.46
C ALA A 74 -4.76 2.34 4.25
N VAL A 75 -5.83 3.05 4.65
CA VAL A 75 -7.22 2.60 4.45
C VAL A 75 -7.53 2.50 2.95
N LEU A 76 -7.15 3.50 2.16
CA LEU A 76 -7.35 3.49 0.71
C LEU A 76 -6.59 2.32 0.05
N LEU A 77 -5.35 2.08 0.45
CA LEU A 77 -4.54 0.96 -0.02
C LEU A 77 -5.23 -0.37 0.29
N PHE A 78 -5.74 -0.54 1.51
CA PHE A 78 -6.48 -1.74 1.91
C PHE A 78 -7.75 -1.94 1.07
N LEU A 79 -8.53 -0.88 0.81
CA LEU A 79 -9.73 -0.95 -0.03
C LEU A 79 -9.41 -1.34 -1.48
N VAL A 80 -8.34 -0.80 -2.07
CA VAL A 80 -7.90 -1.19 -3.41
C VAL A 80 -7.43 -2.65 -3.44
N ALA A 81 -6.73 -3.11 -2.41
CA ALA A 81 -6.34 -4.51 -2.29
C ALA A 81 -7.56 -5.44 -2.21
N LEU A 82 -8.57 -5.09 -1.41
CA LEU A 82 -9.84 -5.85 -1.34
C LEU A 82 -10.57 -5.87 -2.69
N PHE A 83 -10.64 -4.72 -3.35
CA PHE A 83 -11.21 -4.63 -4.71
C PHE A 83 -10.49 -5.59 -5.66
N LEU A 84 -9.16 -5.58 -5.69
CA LEU A 84 -8.37 -6.47 -6.54
C LEU A 84 -8.61 -7.94 -6.22
N VAL A 85 -8.63 -8.33 -4.94
CA VAL A 85 -8.95 -9.70 -4.52
C VAL A 85 -10.33 -10.14 -5.02
N HIS A 86 -11.35 -9.30 -4.86
CA HIS A 86 -12.70 -9.65 -5.31
C HIS A 86 -12.79 -9.77 -6.83
N ARG A 87 -12.16 -8.85 -7.58
CA ARG A 87 -12.16 -8.87 -9.05
C ARG A 87 -11.33 -10.00 -9.62
N LEU A 88 -10.19 -10.35 -9.02
CA LEU A 88 -9.34 -11.45 -9.46
C LEU A 88 -9.99 -12.83 -9.18
N ARG A 89 -10.79 -12.96 -8.12
CA ARG A 89 -11.54 -14.19 -7.84
C ARG A 89 -12.72 -14.40 -8.79
N ALA A 90 -13.22 -13.32 -9.40
CA ALA A 90 -14.35 -13.34 -10.33
C ALA A 90 -13.93 -13.29 -11.81
N ALA A 91 -12.61 -13.25 -12.09
CA ALA A 91 -12.03 -13.18 -13.44
C ALA A 91 -11.52 -14.54 -13.90
#